data_AF-A0A5L7Y8E2-F1
#
_entry.id   AF-A0A5L7Y8E2-F1
#
_cell.length_a   1.000
_cell.length_b   1.000
_cell.length_c   1.000
_cell.angle_alpha   90.00
_cell.angle_beta   90.00
_cell.angle_gamma   90.00
#
_symmetry.space_group_name_H-M   'P 1'
#
loop_
_entity.id
_entity.type
_entity.pdbx_description
1 polymer ?
#
loop_
_entity_poly.entity_id
_entity_poly.type
_entity_poly.pdbx_seq_one_letter_code
_entity_poly.pdbx_strand_id
1 'polypeptide(L)'
;MKIYHTETQEDYDALLENLKNEGWTWFFGEAITSYNSQLWERNKQNTVVHIEEEGVSCGSLSYAKYLHPNIPIEKYKVKQDEVAKWFDGATNAMKAFSSNGVSMKNENNDKVNNPAHYTAGGIETLDYIKAKVSDYPSYAVGNILKYVSRYEHKNGIEDLKKAQFYLNDLIEWMESE
;
A
#
# COMPACT_ATOMS: atom_id res chain seq x y z
N MET A 1 -11.86 -5.66 28.23
CA MET A 1 -11.76 -6.06 26.82
C MET A 1 -12.91 -5.46 26.03
N LYS A 2 -12.62 -4.83 24.89
CA LYS A 2 -13.62 -4.31 23.94
C LYS A 2 -13.42 -4.95 22.58
N ILE A 3 -14.49 -5.15 21.82
CA ILE A 3 -14.44 -5.70 20.46
C ILE A 3 -15.18 -4.74 19.53
N TYR A 4 -14.48 -4.24 18.53
CA TYR A 4 -15.06 -3.43 17.46
C TYR A 4 -15.21 -4.26 16.18
N HIS A 5 -16.36 -4.17 15.52
CA HIS A 5 -16.60 -4.72 14.19
C HIS A 5 -16.57 -3.60 13.15
N THR A 6 -15.73 -3.76 12.14
CA THR A 6 -15.55 -2.81 11.04
C THR A 6 -16.01 -3.46 9.74
N GLU A 7 -16.98 -2.84 9.05
CA GLU A 7 -17.57 -3.41 7.83
C GLU A 7 -16.90 -2.90 6.54
N THR A 8 -16.20 -1.76 6.60
CA THR A 8 -15.50 -1.16 5.47
C THR A 8 -14.03 -0.91 5.80
N GLN A 9 -13.21 -0.73 4.76
CA GLN A 9 -11.79 -0.40 4.90
C GLN A 9 -11.62 0.95 5.63
N GLU A 10 -12.46 1.92 5.32
CA GLU A 10 -12.41 3.27 5.92
C GLU A 10 -12.71 3.25 7.41
N ASP A 11 -13.70 2.45 7.83
CA ASP A 11 -14.01 2.25 9.26
C ASP A 11 -12.83 1.62 10.00
N TYR A 12 -12.16 0.65 9.36
CA TYR A 12 -11.00 -0.04 9.92
C TYR A 12 -9.79 0.89 10.05
N ASP A 13 -9.44 1.61 8.99
CA ASP A 13 -8.31 2.54 8.99
C ASP A 13 -8.51 3.66 10.00
N ALA A 14 -9.72 4.22 10.08
CA ALA A 14 -10.06 5.24 11.06
C ALA A 14 -9.95 4.71 12.50
N LEU A 15 -10.36 3.46 12.76
CA LEU A 15 -10.21 2.84 14.07
C LEU A 15 -8.73 2.66 14.44
N LEU A 16 -7.89 2.17 13.52
CA LEU A 16 -6.46 1.98 13.79
C LEU A 16 -5.75 3.30 14.10
N GLU A 17 -6.06 4.38 13.37
CA GLU A 17 -5.45 5.68 13.62
C GLU A 17 -5.90 6.26 14.98
N ASN A 18 -7.17 6.07 15.36
CA ASN A 18 -7.64 6.45 16.69
C ASN A 18 -6.91 5.69 17.80
N LEU A 19 -6.74 4.37 17.63
CA LEU A 19 -6.00 3.55 18.59
C LEU A 19 -4.53 3.99 18.70
N LYS A 20 -3.89 4.28 17.57
CA LYS A 20 -2.54 4.83 17.52
C LYS A 20 -2.43 6.17 18.24
N ASN A 21 -3.38 7.10 18.03
CA ASN A 21 -3.40 8.41 18.68
C ASN A 21 -3.65 8.31 20.20
N GLU A 22 -4.40 7.29 20.62
CA GLU A 22 -4.58 6.94 22.05
C GLU A 22 -3.36 6.23 22.67
N GLY A 23 -2.34 5.90 21.87
CA GLY A 23 -1.10 5.28 22.34
C GLY A 23 -1.14 3.76 22.43
N TRP A 24 -2.12 3.11 21.79
CA TRP A 24 -2.21 1.65 21.76
C TRP A 24 -1.15 1.01 20.85
N THR A 25 -0.71 -0.18 21.25
CA THR A 25 0.17 -1.07 20.47
C THR A 25 -0.53 -2.39 20.19
N TRP A 26 -0.03 -3.14 19.21
CA TRP A 26 -0.41 -4.53 19.02
C TRP A 26 -0.04 -5.38 20.25
N PHE A 27 -0.67 -6.55 20.37
CA PHE A 27 -0.48 -7.49 21.48
C PHE A 27 0.99 -7.85 21.77
N PHE A 28 1.85 -7.90 20.74
CA PHE A 28 3.30 -8.16 20.93
C PHE A 28 4.12 -6.89 21.15
N GLY A 29 3.46 -5.74 21.34
CA GLY A 29 4.08 -4.45 21.64
C GLY A 29 4.47 -3.63 20.41
N GLU A 30 4.17 -4.06 19.19
CA GLU A 30 4.48 -3.29 17.99
C GLU A 30 3.57 -2.06 17.86
N ALA A 31 4.15 -0.95 17.40
CA ALA A 31 3.38 0.24 17.09
C ALA A 31 2.36 -0.05 15.97
N ILE A 32 1.18 0.57 16.08
CA ILE A 32 0.21 0.60 14.98
C ILE A 32 0.75 1.57 13.90
N THR A 33 0.84 1.08 12.66
CA THR A 33 1.39 1.80 11.51
C THR A 33 0.40 1.82 10.35
N SER A 34 0.64 2.68 9.36
CA SER A 34 -0.18 2.74 8.13
C SER A 34 -0.18 1.43 7.34
N TYR A 35 0.87 0.59 7.47
CA TYR A 35 0.91 -0.73 6.82
C TYR A 35 -0.13 -1.70 7.37
N ASN A 36 -0.59 -1.49 8.61
CA ASN A 36 -1.59 -2.36 9.23
C ASN A 36 -2.97 -2.24 8.57
N SER A 37 -3.22 -1.21 7.75
CA SER A 37 -4.40 -1.08 6.89
C SER A 37 -4.68 -2.34 6.06
N GLN A 38 -3.61 -3.03 5.60
CA GLN A 38 -3.71 -4.25 4.80
C GLN A 38 -4.29 -5.46 5.56
N LEU A 39 -4.32 -5.43 6.90
CA LEU A 39 -4.86 -6.53 7.70
C LEU A 39 -6.37 -6.72 7.49
N TRP A 40 -7.06 -5.66 7.04
CA TRP A 40 -8.48 -5.74 6.71
C TRP A 40 -8.78 -6.75 5.60
N GLU A 41 -7.90 -6.86 4.60
CA GLU A 41 -8.10 -7.78 3.46
C GLU A 41 -8.23 -9.24 3.87
N ARG A 42 -7.70 -9.62 5.04
CA ARG A 42 -7.78 -10.99 5.57
C ARG A 42 -9.21 -11.44 5.84
N ASN A 43 -10.05 -10.55 6.38
CA ASN A 43 -11.41 -10.89 6.82
C ASN A 43 -12.50 -9.97 6.22
N LYS A 44 -12.09 -8.87 5.57
CA LYS A 44 -12.95 -7.86 4.92
C LYS A 44 -14.04 -7.37 5.87
N GLN A 45 -15.30 -7.41 5.44
CA GLN A 45 -16.45 -7.02 6.25
C GLN A 45 -16.68 -7.87 7.51
N ASN A 46 -15.93 -8.96 7.70
CA ASN A 46 -15.95 -9.76 8.93
C ASN A 46 -14.79 -9.41 9.87
N THR A 47 -14.05 -8.33 9.62
CA THR A 47 -12.91 -7.92 10.46
C THR A 47 -13.38 -7.38 11.80
N VAL A 48 -12.80 -7.89 12.87
CA VAL A 48 -12.97 -7.36 14.22
C VAL A 48 -11.63 -6.97 14.83
N VAL A 49 -11.64 -5.94 15.67
CA VAL A 49 -10.48 -5.46 16.42
C VAL A 49 -10.77 -5.63 17.91
N HIS A 50 -9.91 -6.40 18.57
CA HIS A 50 -9.95 -6.66 20.00
C HIS A 50 -9.01 -5.68 20.70
N ILE A 51 -9.47 -5.07 21.79
CA ILE A 51 -8.67 -4.17 22.63
C ILE A 51 -8.70 -4.74 24.04
N GLU A 52 -7.52 -5.13 24.52
CA GLU A 52 -7.27 -5.74 25.82
C GLU A 52 -6.19 -4.94 26.56
N GLU A 53 -6.01 -5.20 27.85
CA GLU A 53 -4.96 -4.52 28.64
C GLU A 53 -3.56 -4.77 28.08
N GLU A 54 -3.35 -5.92 27.46
CA GLU A 54 -2.09 -6.36 26.86
C GLU A 54 -1.87 -5.79 25.44
N GLY A 55 -2.90 -5.18 24.83
CA GLY A 55 -2.80 -4.51 23.53
C GLY A 55 -3.95 -4.83 22.58
N VAL A 56 -3.71 -4.51 21.31
CA VAL A 56 -4.68 -4.65 20.21
C VAL A 56 -4.42 -5.95 19.45
N SER A 57 -5.48 -6.63 19.00
CA SER A 57 -5.39 -7.74 18.05
C SER A 57 -6.53 -7.71 17.03
N CYS A 58 -6.33 -8.33 15.86
CA CYS A 58 -7.34 -8.39 14.80
C CYS A 58 -7.79 -9.84 14.54
N GLY A 59 -9.09 -10.03 14.31
CA GLY A 59 -9.68 -11.34 14.12
C GLY A 59 -10.86 -11.33 13.15
N SER A 60 -11.56 -12.46 13.08
CA SER A 60 -12.80 -12.59 12.34
C SER A 60 -14.02 -12.56 13.27
N LEU A 61 -15.14 -12.04 12.77
CA LEU A 61 -16.39 -11.91 13.50
C LEU A 61 -16.91 -13.26 14.03
N SER A 62 -16.75 -14.34 13.26
CA SER A 62 -17.15 -15.69 13.67
C SER A 62 -16.28 -16.20 14.82
N TYR A 63 -14.97 -15.97 14.76
CA TYR A 63 -14.03 -16.39 15.78
C TYR A 63 -14.24 -15.62 17.10
N ALA A 64 -14.48 -14.30 17.02
CA ALA A 64 -14.81 -13.50 18.20
C ALA A 64 -16.10 -13.96 18.88
N LYS A 65 -17.16 -14.27 18.12
CA LYS A 65 -18.42 -14.81 18.68
C LYS A 65 -18.23 -16.18 19.33
N TYR A 66 -17.34 -17.01 18.79
CA TYR A 66 -17.03 -18.33 19.32
C TYR A 66 -16.26 -18.25 20.64
N LEU A 67 -15.19 -17.45 20.68
CA LEU A 67 -14.34 -17.32 21.88
C LEU A 67 -15.00 -16.49 22.98
N HIS A 68 -15.78 -15.48 22.60
CA HIS A 68 -16.33 -14.49 23.53
C HIS A 68 -17.83 -14.28 23.33
N PRO A 69 -18.66 -15.33 23.54
CA PRO A 69 -20.10 -15.28 23.23
C PRO A 69 -20.88 -14.25 24.06
N ASN A 70 -20.35 -13.87 25.23
CA ASN A 70 -21.00 -12.95 26.17
C ASN A 70 -20.45 -11.51 26.09
N ILE A 71 -19.45 -11.25 25.24
CA ILE A 71 -18.88 -9.91 25.10
C ILE A 71 -19.60 -9.21 23.96
N PRO A 72 -20.21 -8.03 24.19
CA PRO A 72 -20.88 -7.29 23.13
C PRO A 72 -19.85 -6.83 22.08
N ILE A 73 -20.19 -7.02 20.81
CA ILE A 73 -19.39 -6.56 19.68
C ILE A 73 -19.99 -5.23 19.20
N GLU A 74 -19.24 -4.16 19.39
CA GLU A 74 -19.65 -2.81 19.02
C GLU A 74 -19.35 -2.57 17.53
N LYS A 75 -20.34 -2.12 16.77
CA LYS A 75 -20.10 -1.73 15.38
C LYS A 75 -19.42 -0.37 15.34
N TYR A 76 -18.24 -0.31 14.74
CA TYR A 76 -17.52 0.93 14.56
C TYR A 76 -17.92 1.59 13.24
N LYS A 77 -18.26 2.87 13.31
CA LYS A 77 -18.55 3.71 12.14
C LYS A 77 -17.88 5.05 12.32
N VAL A 78 -17.01 5.41 11.37
CA VAL A 78 -16.35 6.70 11.40
C VAL A 78 -17.36 7.82 11.12
N LYS A 79 -17.25 8.95 11.86
CA LYS A 79 -18.06 10.14 11.57
C LYS A 79 -17.48 10.82 10.33
N GLN A 80 -18.29 10.98 9.28
CA GLN A 80 -17.85 11.52 7.98
C GLN A 80 -17.11 12.88 8.08
N ASP A 81 -17.43 13.69 9.09
CA ASP A 81 -16.82 15.00 9.32
C ASP A 81 -15.32 14.94 9.68
N GLU A 82 -14.85 13.84 10.27
CA GLU A 82 -13.43 13.61 10.58
C GLU A 82 -12.66 13.07 9.37
N VAL A 83 -13.32 12.26 8.54
CA VAL A 83 -12.78 11.70 7.30
C VAL A 83 -12.58 12.80 6.24
N ALA A 84 -13.51 13.75 6.13
CA ALA A 84 -13.42 14.88 5.20
C ALA A 84 -12.18 15.75 5.44
N LYS A 85 -11.83 16.01 6.71
CA LYS A 85 -10.61 16.77 7.07
C LYS A 85 -9.32 16.07 6.61
N TRP A 86 -9.33 14.74 6.58
CA TRP A 86 -8.17 13.94 6.16
C TRP A 86 -8.00 13.95 4.63
N PHE A 87 -9.10 13.78 3.89
CA PHE A 87 -9.06 13.91 2.43
C PHE A 87 -8.68 15.33 1.99
N ASP A 88 -9.14 16.36 2.69
CA ASP A 88 -8.71 17.75 2.40
C ASP A 88 -7.21 17.94 2.67
N GLY A 89 -6.68 17.40 3.77
CA GLY A 89 -5.25 17.46 4.08
C GLY A 89 -4.38 16.74 3.06
N ALA A 90 -4.76 15.53 2.65
CA ALA A 90 -4.05 14.75 1.64
C ALA A 90 -4.14 15.38 0.26
N THR A 91 -5.31 15.90 -0.12
CA THR A 91 -5.52 16.58 -1.41
C THR A 91 -4.76 17.89 -1.47
N ASN A 92 -4.71 18.66 -0.36
CA ASN A 92 -3.92 19.88 -0.28
C ASN A 92 -2.41 19.58 -0.27
N ALA A 93 -1.95 18.49 0.35
CA ALA A 93 -0.56 18.06 0.27
C ALA A 93 -0.18 17.62 -1.15
N MET A 94 -1.03 16.85 -1.85
CA MET A 94 -0.82 16.47 -3.25
C MET A 94 -0.83 17.68 -4.19
N LYS A 95 -1.73 18.64 -3.96
CA LYS A 95 -1.77 19.90 -4.73
C LYS A 95 -0.54 20.76 -4.45
N ALA A 96 -0.11 20.88 -3.19
CA ALA A 96 1.12 21.61 -2.83
C ALA A 96 2.37 20.96 -3.45
N PHE A 97 2.42 19.63 -3.48
CA PHE A 97 3.51 18.89 -4.13
C PHE A 97 3.49 19.05 -5.66
N SER A 98 2.30 19.10 -6.25
CA SER A 98 2.11 19.33 -7.70
C SER A 98 2.36 20.79 -8.11
N SER A 99 2.07 21.77 -7.23
CA SER A 99 2.30 23.19 -7.49
C SER A 99 3.74 23.60 -7.27
N ASN A 100 4.48 22.89 -6.40
CA ASN A 100 5.92 23.04 -6.23
C ASN A 100 6.64 22.25 -7.32
N GLY A 101 6.41 22.64 -8.58
CA GLY A 101 7.11 22.12 -9.73
C GLY A 101 8.62 22.31 -9.57
N VAL A 102 9.32 21.24 -9.19
CA VAL A 102 10.77 21.18 -9.33
C VAL A 102 11.04 21.17 -10.83
N SER A 103 11.42 22.34 -11.36
CA SER A 103 12.03 22.46 -12.68
C SER A 103 13.30 21.63 -12.69
N MET A 104 13.20 20.39 -13.19
CA MET A 104 14.36 19.56 -13.45
C MET A 104 15.04 20.12 -14.69
N LYS A 105 16.15 20.83 -14.49
CA LYS A 105 17.13 21.01 -15.56
C LYS A 105 17.64 19.61 -15.94
N ASN A 106 17.52 19.29 -17.24
CA ASN A 106 18.08 18.09 -17.85
C ASN A 106 19.59 18.03 -17.61
N GLU A 107 20.01 17.30 -16.58
CA GLU A 107 21.31 16.65 -16.56
C GLU A 107 21.06 15.14 -16.67
N ASN A 108 21.34 14.61 -17.86
CA ASN A 108 21.19 13.20 -18.24
C ASN A 108 22.00 12.29 -17.31
N ASN A 109 21.39 11.83 -16.22
CA ASN A 109 21.92 10.77 -15.36
C ASN A 109 20.83 10.00 -14.59
N ASP A 110 19.61 9.91 -15.16
CA ASP A 110 18.54 9.12 -14.56
C ASP A 110 18.79 7.62 -14.78
N LYS A 111 19.49 6.98 -13.81
CA LYS A 111 19.78 5.54 -13.83
C LYS A 111 18.54 4.64 -13.72
N VAL A 112 17.35 5.21 -13.48
CA VAL A 112 16.12 4.47 -13.27
C VAL A 112 15.28 4.50 -14.54
N ASN A 113 15.02 5.69 -15.09
CA ASN A 113 14.18 5.84 -16.27
C ASN A 113 14.97 5.93 -17.59
N ASN A 114 16.26 6.28 -17.54
CA ASN A 114 17.09 6.48 -18.72
C ASN A 114 18.58 6.10 -18.48
N PRO A 115 18.89 4.82 -18.20
CA PRO A 115 20.28 4.43 -18.00
C PRO A 115 21.05 4.65 -19.30
N ALA A 116 22.14 5.42 -19.23
CA ALA A 116 22.90 5.90 -20.40
C ALA A 116 23.41 4.79 -21.35
N HIS A 117 23.37 3.52 -20.93
CA HIS A 117 23.79 2.36 -21.71
C HIS A 117 22.66 1.66 -22.49
N TYR A 118 21.41 2.15 -22.44
CA TYR A 118 20.26 1.56 -23.17
C TYR A 118 19.73 2.42 -24.32
N THR A 119 20.20 3.66 -24.50
CA THR A 119 19.68 4.61 -25.51
C THR A 119 20.44 4.60 -26.85
N ALA A 120 21.28 3.60 -27.09
CA ALA A 120 22.00 3.45 -28.36
C ALA A 120 21.02 3.05 -29.49
N GLY A 121 20.41 4.04 -30.15
CA GLY A 121 19.63 3.83 -31.39
C GLY A 121 18.27 4.51 -31.49
N GLY A 122 17.81 5.28 -30.48
CA GLY A 122 16.56 6.04 -30.56
C GLY A 122 15.27 5.21 -30.44
N ILE A 123 15.38 3.94 -30.05
CA ILE A 123 14.26 3.08 -29.67
C ILE A 123 14.44 2.73 -28.18
N GLU A 124 13.42 2.95 -27.37
CA GLU A 124 13.44 2.52 -25.97
C GLU A 124 13.53 0.99 -25.91
N THR A 125 14.47 0.47 -25.10
CA THR A 125 14.76 -0.97 -25.05
C THR A 125 13.51 -1.80 -24.73
N LEU A 126 12.61 -1.26 -23.91
CA LEU A 126 11.36 -1.92 -23.52
C LEU A 126 10.39 -2.07 -24.70
N ASP A 127 10.27 -1.06 -25.55
CA ASP A 127 9.39 -1.09 -26.73
C ASP A 127 9.87 -2.14 -27.74
N TYR A 128 11.19 -2.27 -27.92
CA TYR A 128 11.76 -3.35 -28.72
C TYR A 128 11.44 -4.73 -28.14
N ILE A 129 11.51 -4.89 -26.82
CA ILE A 129 11.18 -6.15 -26.14
C ILE A 129 9.71 -6.48 -26.32
N LYS A 130 8.80 -5.52 -26.09
CA LYS A 130 7.35 -5.69 -26.31
C LYS A 130 7.04 -6.12 -27.74
N ALA A 131 7.76 -5.57 -28.73
CA ALA A 131 7.59 -5.92 -30.14
C ALA A 131 8.15 -7.30 -30.53
N LYS A 132 9.04 -7.89 -29.72
CA LYS A 132 9.74 -9.16 -30.04
C LYS A 132 9.39 -10.32 -29.14
N VAL A 133 8.90 -10.06 -27.94
CA VAL A 133 8.52 -11.08 -26.97
C VAL A 133 7.01 -11.25 -27.03
N SER A 134 6.57 -12.43 -27.46
CA SER A 134 5.14 -12.76 -27.58
C SER A 134 4.43 -12.87 -26.23
N ASP A 135 5.17 -13.16 -25.15
CA ASP A 135 4.68 -13.22 -23.78
C ASP A 135 5.36 -12.14 -22.94
N TYR A 136 5.01 -10.89 -23.23
CA TYR A 136 5.46 -9.74 -22.47
C TYR A 136 5.06 -9.80 -20.97
N PRO A 137 3.83 -10.24 -20.61
CA PRO A 137 3.45 -10.35 -19.21
C PRO A 137 4.41 -11.19 -18.36
N SER A 138 4.82 -12.36 -18.83
CA SER A 138 5.81 -13.18 -18.10
C SER A 138 7.16 -12.49 -17.94
N TYR A 139 7.60 -11.72 -18.95
CA TYR A 139 8.83 -10.94 -18.87
C TYR A 139 8.74 -9.82 -17.81
N ALA A 140 7.63 -9.08 -17.79
CA ALA A 140 7.38 -8.03 -16.80
C ALA A 140 7.33 -8.63 -15.38
N VAL A 141 6.57 -9.71 -15.17
CA VAL A 141 6.47 -10.42 -13.88
C VAL A 141 7.83 -10.89 -13.39
N GLY A 142 8.67 -11.45 -14.26
CA GLY A 142 10.03 -11.86 -13.91
C GLY A 142 10.90 -10.68 -13.44
N ASN A 143 10.77 -9.51 -14.06
CA ASN A 143 11.48 -8.31 -13.63
C ASN A 143 10.96 -7.77 -12.30
N ILE A 144 9.65 -7.74 -12.09
CA ILE A 144 9.02 -7.34 -10.83
C ILE A 144 9.56 -8.22 -9.70
N LEU A 145 9.49 -9.55 -9.85
CA LEU A 145 9.99 -10.51 -8.87
C LEU A 145 11.48 -10.32 -8.60
N LYS A 146 12.30 -10.11 -9.64
CA LYS A 146 13.74 -9.87 -9.51
C LYS A 146 14.05 -8.63 -8.67
N TYR A 147 13.32 -7.53 -8.86
CA TYR A 147 13.60 -6.29 -8.15
C TYR A 147 13.02 -6.29 -6.73
N VAL A 148 11.81 -6.85 -6.54
CA VAL A 148 11.21 -7.05 -5.21
C VAL A 148 12.01 -8.04 -4.37
N SER A 149 12.64 -9.05 -4.96
CA SER A 149 13.47 -9.99 -4.20
C SER A 149 14.86 -9.46 -3.84
N ARG A 150 15.30 -8.35 -4.41
CA ARG A 150 16.70 -7.88 -4.30
C ARG A 150 16.87 -6.60 -3.47
N TYR A 151 15.78 -5.88 -3.24
CA TYR A 151 15.84 -4.52 -2.70
C TYR A 151 16.58 -4.45 -1.36
N GLU A 152 16.34 -5.39 -0.43
CA GLU A 152 16.96 -5.35 0.91
C GLU A 152 18.48 -5.51 0.88
N HIS A 153 19.04 -6.16 -0.15
CA HIS A 153 20.45 -6.58 -0.16
C HIS A 153 21.27 -6.03 -1.33
N LYS A 154 20.69 -5.16 -2.19
CA LYS A 154 21.45 -4.52 -3.29
C LYS A 154 21.24 -3.02 -3.42
N ASN A 155 20.08 -2.59 -3.91
CA ASN A 155 19.85 -1.17 -4.29
C ASN A 155 18.72 -0.49 -3.51
N GLY A 156 18.17 -1.14 -2.47
CA GLY A 156 17.12 -0.57 -1.63
C GLY A 156 15.93 -0.09 -2.45
N ILE A 157 15.48 1.13 -2.14
CA ILE A 157 14.34 1.78 -2.80
C ILE A 157 14.48 1.92 -4.32
N GLU A 158 15.69 1.94 -4.89
CA GLU A 158 15.88 2.01 -6.33
C GLU A 158 15.35 0.75 -7.04
N ASP A 159 15.53 -0.43 -6.43
CA ASP A 159 14.97 -1.67 -6.96
C ASP A 159 13.44 -1.67 -6.82
N LEU A 160 12.89 -1.14 -5.72
CA LEU A 160 11.43 -0.99 -5.57
C LEU A 160 10.83 -0.06 -6.63
N LYS A 161 11.50 1.05 -6.97
CA LYS A 161 11.09 1.94 -8.06
C LYS A 161 11.13 1.24 -9.42
N LYS A 162 12.13 0.39 -9.68
CA LYS A 162 12.19 -0.43 -10.89
C LYS A 162 11.08 -1.46 -10.93
N ALA A 163 10.75 -2.11 -9.80
CA ALA A 163 9.62 -3.02 -9.72
C ALA A 163 8.30 -2.29 -10.03
N GLN A 164 8.09 -1.10 -9.45
CA GLN A 164 6.92 -0.27 -9.70
C GLN A 164 6.81 0.13 -11.18
N PHE A 165 7.92 0.50 -11.82
CA PHE A 165 7.95 0.81 -13.24
C PHE A 165 7.42 -0.36 -14.09
N TYR A 166 7.92 -1.58 -13.88
CA TYR A 166 7.44 -2.76 -14.61
C TYR A 166 5.99 -3.14 -14.25
N LEU A 167 5.54 -2.86 -13.02
CA LEU A 167 4.16 -3.10 -12.62
C LEU A 167 3.19 -2.14 -13.32
N ASN A 168 3.50 -0.84 -13.33
CA ASN A 168 2.70 0.16 -14.02
C ASN A 168 2.61 -0.15 -15.52
N ASP A 169 3.74 -0.47 -16.13
CA ASP A 169 3.80 -0.80 -17.55
C ASP A 169 3.00 -2.07 -17.90
N LEU A 170 3.02 -3.08 -17.03
CA LEU A 170 2.19 -4.29 -17.18
C LEU A 170 0.70 -3.97 -17.04
N ILE A 171 0.31 -3.09 -16.12
CA ILE A 171 -1.08 -2.64 -15.98
C ILE A 171 -1.53 -1.96 -17.28
N GLU A 172 -0.75 -1.00 -17.79
CA GLU A 172 -1.04 -0.30 -19.05
C GLU A 172 -1.16 -1.29 -20.23
N TRP A 173 -0.27 -2.29 -20.32
CA TRP A 173 -0.36 -3.34 -21.32
C TRP A 173 -1.68 -4.10 -21.25
N MET A 174 -2.05 -4.57 -20.05
CA MET A 174 -3.26 -5.36 -19.81
C MET A 174 -4.55 -4.58 -20.00
N GLU A 175 -4.54 -3.26 -19.77
CA GLU A 175 -5.69 -2.38 -20.03
C GLU A 175 -5.84 -2.02 -21.52
N SER A 176 -4.77 -2.18 -22.31
CA SER A 176 -4.76 -1.91 -23.75
C SER A 176 -5.15 -3.11 -24.64
N GLU A 177 -5.25 -4.31 -24.05
CA GLU A 177 -5.80 -5.53 -24.68
C GLU A 177 -7.32 -5.62 -24.55
#